data_AF-A0A537BKB1-F1
#
_entry.id   AF-A0A537BKB1-F1
#
_cell.length_a   1.000
_cell.length_b   1.000
_cell.length_c   1.000
_cell.angle_alpha   90.00
_cell.angle_beta   90.00
_cell.angle_gamma   90.00
#
_symmetry.space_group_name_H-M   'P 1'
#
loop_
_entity.id
_entity.type
_entity.pdbx_description
1 polymer ?
#
loop_
_entity_poly.entity_id
_entity_poly.type
_entity_poly.pdbx_seq_one_letter_code
_entity_poly.pdbx_strand_id
1 'polypeptide(L)'
;ISQNAWRYDEVKPHWERLILRSWTDGKLYQEGPVTAMRSPEDLMKRHGGLEVGHAMFCGTLAAIGAIRGGERFRMELEDPVLKRKLSHEYRVKVLPVEG
;
A
#
# COMPACT_ATOMS: atom_id res chain seq x y z
N ILE A 1 9.44 -8.60 8.70
CA ILE A 1 8.39 -8.81 7.67
C ILE A 1 7.07 -8.99 8.41
N SER A 2 6.00 -8.29 8.01
CA SER A 2 4.67 -8.44 8.64
C SER A 2 4.17 -9.87 8.48
N GLN A 3 3.63 -10.47 9.55
CA GLN A 3 2.99 -11.80 9.48
C GLN A 3 1.50 -11.71 9.10
N ASN A 4 0.98 -10.50 8.90
CA ASN A 4 -0.44 -10.27 8.70
C ASN A 4 -0.73 -9.87 7.25
N ALA A 5 -1.61 -10.64 6.61
CA ALA A 5 -2.23 -10.34 5.32
C ALA A 5 -3.74 -10.59 5.44
N TRP A 6 -4.55 -9.78 4.75
CA TRP A 6 -5.99 -9.99 4.69
C TRP A 6 -6.36 -10.83 3.49
N ARG A 7 -7.36 -11.69 3.66
CA ARG A 7 -8.00 -12.36 2.52
C ARG A 7 -8.68 -11.31 1.65
N TYR A 8 -8.46 -11.40 0.34
CA TYR A 8 -9.04 -10.43 -0.60
C TYR A 8 -10.58 -10.43 -0.54
N ASP A 9 -11.18 -11.61 -0.43
CA ASP A 9 -12.65 -11.76 -0.37
C ASP A 9 -13.30 -11.04 0.82
N GLU A 10 -12.56 -10.79 1.91
CA GLU A 10 -13.09 -10.05 3.06
C GLU A 10 -13.19 -8.54 2.80
N VAL A 11 -12.37 -8.01 1.90
CA VAL A 11 -12.29 -6.55 1.64
C VAL A 11 -12.88 -6.16 0.30
N LYS A 12 -12.93 -7.09 -0.66
CA LYS A 12 -13.51 -6.89 -2.00
C LYS A 12 -14.90 -6.23 -1.97
N PRO A 13 -15.86 -6.61 -1.10
CA PRO A 13 -17.19 -6.00 -1.07
C PRO A 13 -17.21 -4.51 -0.72
N HIS A 14 -16.14 -4.00 -0.08
CA HIS A 14 -16.02 -2.61 0.36
C HIS A 14 -14.66 -2.02 0.03
N TRP A 15 -14.05 -2.48 -1.07
CA TRP A 15 -12.72 -2.04 -1.52
C TRP A 15 -12.62 -0.51 -1.58
N GLU A 16 -13.66 0.14 -2.11
CA GLU A 16 -13.73 1.58 -2.29
C GLU A 16 -13.62 2.39 -0.98
N ARG A 17 -13.81 1.74 0.18
CA ARG A 17 -13.76 2.37 1.50
C ARG A 17 -12.40 2.25 2.18
N LEU A 18 -11.49 1.44 1.64
CA LEU A 18 -10.17 1.27 2.26
C LEU A 18 -9.33 2.54 2.09
N ILE A 19 -8.62 2.92 3.14
CA ILE A 19 -7.76 4.10 3.16
C ILE A 19 -6.31 3.66 3.32
N LEU A 20 -5.44 4.08 2.40
CA LEU A 20 -3.99 3.88 2.49
C LEU A 20 -3.32 5.15 2.99
N ARG A 21 -2.42 5.00 3.95
CA ARG A 21 -1.59 6.07 4.49
C ARG A 21 -0.14 5.66 4.58
N SER A 22 0.75 6.63 4.44
CA SER A 22 2.16 6.46 4.74
C SER A 22 2.74 7.73 5.37
N TRP A 23 3.80 7.54 6.15
CA TRP A 23 4.56 8.59 6.79
C TRP A 23 6.04 8.36 6.56
N THR A 24 6.76 9.45 6.34
CA THR A 24 8.22 9.47 6.31
C THR A 24 8.71 10.40 7.42
N ASP A 25 9.54 9.87 8.32
CA ASP A 25 10.06 10.55 9.51
C ASP A 25 8.94 11.22 10.34
N GLY A 26 7.83 10.48 10.53
CA GLY A 26 6.67 10.93 11.30
C GLY A 26 5.75 11.94 10.57
N LYS A 27 6.12 12.42 9.39
CA LYS A 27 5.31 13.34 8.58
C LYS A 27 4.50 12.59 7.55
N LEU A 28 3.21 12.93 7.41
CA LEU A 28 2.33 12.32 6.42
C LEU A 28 2.95 12.48 5.02
N TYR A 29 3.01 11.38 4.29
CA TYR A 29 3.66 11.30 2.98
C TYR A 29 2.67 10.97 1.88
N GLN A 30 1.76 10.03 2.12
CA GLN A 30 0.64 9.72 1.23
C GLN A 30 -0.60 9.48 2.08
N GLU A 31 -1.77 9.89 1.59
CA GLU A 31 -3.06 9.55 2.17
C GLU A 31 -4.14 9.60 1.08
N GLY A 32 -5.02 8.61 1.07
CA GLY A 32 -6.14 8.59 0.15
C GLY A 32 -6.86 7.24 0.10
N PRO A 33 -8.03 7.20 -0.56
CA PRO A 33 -8.71 5.94 -0.81
C PRO A 33 -7.90 5.09 -1.78
N VAL A 34 -7.99 3.76 -1.64
CA VAL A 34 -7.32 2.83 -2.57
C VAL A 34 -7.83 2.93 -4.01
N THR A 35 -8.95 3.62 -4.22
CA THR A 35 -9.62 3.85 -5.51
C THR A 35 -8.87 4.83 -6.42
N ALA A 36 -7.91 5.59 -5.87
CA ALA A 36 -6.97 6.37 -6.66
C ALA A 36 -5.93 5.48 -7.39
N MET A 37 -5.88 4.18 -7.07
CA MET A 37 -5.08 3.16 -7.74
C MET A 37 -5.99 2.23 -8.56
N ARG A 38 -5.43 1.42 -9.45
CA ARG A 38 -6.25 0.43 -10.21
C ARG A 38 -6.72 -0.67 -9.25
N SER A 39 -7.97 -1.11 -9.39
CA SER A 39 -8.46 -2.24 -8.60
C SER A 39 -7.78 -3.55 -9.01
N PRO A 40 -7.68 -4.53 -8.09
CA PRO A 40 -7.23 -5.88 -8.43
C PRO A 40 -8.01 -6.49 -9.59
N GLU A 41 -9.34 -6.29 -9.67
CA GLU A 41 -10.16 -6.80 -10.77
C GLU A 41 -9.81 -6.18 -12.13
N ASP A 42 -9.58 -4.86 -12.19
CA ASP A 42 -9.19 -4.20 -13.45
C ASP A 42 -7.86 -4.77 -13.95
N LEU A 43 -6.89 -4.96 -13.04
CA LEU A 43 -5.58 -5.52 -13.39
C LEU A 43 -5.66 -7.00 -13.79
N MET A 44 -6.37 -7.84 -13.03
CA MET A 44 -6.58 -9.24 -13.39
C MET A 44 -7.25 -9.39 -14.76
N LYS A 45 -8.25 -8.55 -15.06
CA LYS A 45 -8.94 -8.54 -16.36
C LYS A 45 -8.00 -8.18 -17.51
N ARG A 46 -7.05 -7.25 -17.29
CA ARG A 46 -6.09 -6.80 -18.31
C ARG A 46 -4.94 -7.78 -18.55
N HIS A 47 -4.55 -8.53 -17.52
CA HIS A 47 -3.31 -9.31 -17.53
C HIS A 47 -3.52 -10.82 -17.41
N GLY A 48 -4.76 -11.31 -17.52
CA GLY A 48 -5.05 -12.75 -17.57
C GLY A 48 -5.16 -13.45 -16.22
N GLY A 49 -5.48 -12.71 -15.15
CA GLY A 49 -5.66 -13.24 -13.81
C GLY A 49 -4.43 -13.12 -12.90
N LEU A 50 -4.42 -13.89 -11.82
CA LEU A 50 -3.31 -13.98 -10.86
C LEU A 50 -3.12 -15.45 -10.46
N GLU A 51 -1.93 -15.99 -10.71
CA GLU A 51 -1.58 -17.38 -10.39
C GLU A 51 -0.98 -17.51 -9.00
N VAL A 52 -0.94 -18.74 -8.48
CA VAL A 52 -0.31 -19.04 -7.19
C VAL A 52 1.19 -18.69 -7.24
N GLY A 53 1.65 -17.93 -6.26
CA GLY A 53 3.04 -17.46 -6.18
C GLY A 53 3.26 -16.08 -6.81
N HIS A 54 2.28 -15.52 -7.52
CA HIS A 54 2.36 -14.15 -8.02
C HIS A 54 1.92 -13.12 -6.99
N ALA A 55 2.47 -11.92 -7.13
CA ALA A 55 2.04 -10.72 -6.43
C ALA A 55 1.63 -9.66 -7.45
N MET A 56 0.55 -8.94 -7.16
CA MET A 56 0.04 -7.85 -7.99
C MET A 56 0.13 -6.53 -7.23
N PHE A 57 0.80 -5.54 -7.81
CA PHE A 57 0.85 -4.19 -7.27
C PHE A 57 -0.18 -3.32 -7.98
N CYS A 58 -1.08 -2.69 -7.22
CA CYS A 58 -2.20 -1.91 -7.75
C CYS A 58 -1.82 -0.47 -8.16
N GLY A 59 -0.59 -0.06 -7.87
CA GLY A 59 -0.11 1.31 -8.04
C GLY A 59 0.26 1.94 -6.71
N THR A 60 0.34 3.27 -6.69
CA THR A 60 0.62 4.05 -5.48
C THR A 60 -0.16 5.36 -5.50
N LEU A 61 -0.35 5.96 -4.32
CA LEU A 61 -0.94 7.29 -4.18
C LEU A 61 0.09 8.38 -4.54
N ALA A 62 -0.37 9.55 -4.96
CA ALA A 62 0.50 10.70 -5.11
C ALA A 62 1.14 11.08 -3.75
N ALA A 63 2.43 11.39 -3.76
CA ALA A 63 3.10 11.94 -2.59
C ALA A 63 2.54 13.34 -2.29
N ILE A 64 2.38 13.64 -1.01
CA ILE A 64 2.03 14.98 -0.53
C ILE A 64 3.29 15.85 -0.66
N GLY A 65 3.24 16.82 -1.57
CA GLY A 65 4.39 17.64 -1.94
C GLY A 65 5.29 16.93 -2.94
N ALA A 66 6.59 16.87 -2.65
CA ALA A 66 7.57 16.21 -3.52
C ALA A 66 7.95 14.81 -3.00
N ILE A 67 8.39 13.95 -3.92
CA ILE A 67 9.03 12.69 -3.57
C ILE A 67 10.29 13.00 -2.74
N ARG A 68 10.42 12.35 -1.59
CA ARG A 68 11.54 12.56 -0.67
C ARG A 68 11.90 11.28 0.07
N GLY A 69 13.20 11.11 0.31
CA GLY A 69 13.71 10.07 1.21
C GLY A 69 13.40 10.39 2.68
N GLY A 70 13.72 9.43 3.54
CA GLY A 70 13.66 9.57 5.00
C GLY A 70 14.39 8.42 5.68
N GLU A 71 14.61 8.53 6.98
CA GLU A 71 15.27 7.48 7.76
C GLU A 71 14.28 6.41 8.22
N ARG A 72 13.00 6.76 8.32
CA ARG A 72 11.92 5.87 8.76
C ARG A 72 10.73 6.01 7.86
N PHE A 73 10.21 4.88 7.42
CA PHE A 73 8.99 4.81 6.63
C PHE A 73 7.97 3.93 7.33
N ARG A 74 6.78 4.49 7.57
CA ARG A 74 5.63 3.78 8.12
C ARG A 74 4.50 3.79 7.10
N MET A 75 3.77 2.69 7.00
CA MET A 75 2.58 2.57 6.16
C MET A 75 1.44 1.90 6.93
N GLU A 76 0.21 2.22 6.52
CA GLU A 76 -1.01 1.70 7.10
C GLU A 76 -2.09 1.56 6.04
N LEU A 77 -2.71 0.39 5.95
CA LEU A 77 -3.97 0.17 5.23
C LEU A 77 -5.08 0.00 6.27
N GLU A 78 -6.07 0.88 6.22
CA GLU A 78 -7.22 0.88 7.11
C GLU A 78 -8.46 0.33 6.41
N ASP A 79 -9.13 -0.60 7.09
CA ASP A 79 -10.48 -1.05 6.77
C ASP A 79 -11.46 -0.46 7.78
N PRO A 80 -12.21 0.60 7.42
CA PRO A 80 -13.17 1.23 8.33
C PRO A 80 -14.46 0.41 8.50
N VAL A 81 -14.71 -0.60 7.64
CA VAL A 81 -15.90 -1.46 7.71
C VAL A 81 -15.69 -2.54 8.77
N LEU A 82 -14.57 -3.24 8.68
CA LEU A 82 -14.20 -4.31 9.62
C LEU A 82 -13.40 -3.78 10.82
N LYS A 83 -13.14 -2.47 10.87
CA LYS A 83 -12.46 -1.76 11.97
C LYS A 83 -11.10 -2.35 12.32
N ARG A 84 -10.27 -2.59 11.31
CA ARG A 84 -8.94 -3.19 11.45
C ARG A 84 -7.91 -2.49 10.55
N LYS A 85 -6.63 -2.69 10.87
CA LYS A 85 -5.51 -2.06 10.17
C LYS A 85 -4.39 -3.06 9.91
N LEU A 86 -3.76 -2.97 8.73
CA LEU A 86 -2.44 -3.53 8.49
C LEU A 86 -1.44 -2.39 8.58
N SER A 87 -0.47 -2.51 9.48
CA SER A 87 0.55 -1.48 9.67
C SER A 87 1.94 -2.10 9.56
N HIS A 88 2.87 -1.37 8.96
CA HIS A 88 4.27 -1.76 8.89
C HIS A 88 5.18 -0.55 8.99
N GLU A 89 6.35 -0.72 9.58
CA GLU A 89 7.40 0.29 9.66
C GLU A 89 8.77 -0.35 9.42
N TYR A 90 9.65 0.38 8.74
CA TYR A 90 11.04 0.02 8.61
C TYR A 90 11.95 1.26 8.68
N ARG A 91 13.22 1.03 9.06
CA ARG A 91 14.29 2.01 8.95
C ARG A 91 14.99 1.84 7.61
N VAL A 92 15.28 2.96 6.96
CA VAL A 92 16.01 2.99 5.70
C VAL A 92 17.50 2.91 5.99
N LYS A 93 18.19 1.95 5.36
CA LYS A 93 19.65 1.94 5.26
C LYS A 93 20.00 2.42 3.85
N VAL A 94 20.52 3.64 3.75
CA VAL A 94 20.97 4.19 2.47
C VAL A 94 22.20 3.41 2.02
N LEU A 95 22.17 2.90 0.79
CA LEU A 95 23.30 2.22 0.17
C LEU A 95 24.25 3.26 -0.45
N PRO A 96 25.57 2.99 -0.48
CA PRO A 96 26.50 3.84 -1.20
C PRO A 96 26.12 3.89 -2.69
N VAL A 97 26.36 5.04 -3.33
CA VAL A 97 26.30 5.15 -4.78
C VAL A 97 27.58 4.52 -5.33
N GLU A 98 27.46 3.33 -5.92
CA GLU A 98 28.56 2.74 -6.69
C GLU A 98 28.54 3.34 -8.10
N GLY A 99 29.69 3.90 -8.50
CA GLY A 99 29.92 4.51 -9.80
C GLY A 99 30.76 3.63 -10.71
#